data_AF-A0A0S2SKJ1-F1
#
_entry.id   AF-A0A0S2SKJ1-F1
#
_cell.length_a   1.000
_cell.length_b   1.000
_cell.length_c   1.000
_cell.angle_alpha   90.00
_cell.angle_beta   90.00
_cell.angle_gamma   90.00
#
_symmetry.space_group_name_H-M   'P 1'
#
loop_
_entity.id
_entity.type
_entity.pdbx_description
1 polymer ?
#
loop_
_entity_poly.entity_id
_entity_poly.type
_entity_poly.pdbx_seq_one_letter_code
_entity_poly.pdbx_strand_id
1 'polypeptide(L)'
;MAAFLDLLAYAEGTKGLGDDGYNKLVNPAGFFTDYRSHPNVLVQVNKTLSSTAAGRYQHLSKHWPHYRDQLGLPDFGPASQDTWAIQLIRERKALDDVLKGRIPQAVAKCANIWASLPGAGYGQREHKLADLLAKFTEFGGVLA
;
A
#
# COMPACT_ATOMS: atom_id res chain seq x y z
N MET A 1 2.47 -7.55 -11.87
CA MET A 1 2.64 -7.31 -10.42
C MET A 1 3.24 -5.94 -10.15
N ALA A 2 4.43 -5.61 -10.65
CA ALA A 2 5.08 -4.30 -10.43
C ALA A 2 4.15 -3.09 -10.66
N ALA A 3 3.48 -3.01 -11.82
CA ALA A 3 2.53 -1.92 -12.12
C ALA A 3 1.36 -1.82 -11.12
N PHE A 4 0.94 -2.92 -10.50
CA PHE A 4 -0.11 -2.90 -9.48
C PHE A 4 0.42 -2.44 -8.12
N LEU A 5 1.66 -2.78 -7.76
CA LEU A 5 2.31 -2.21 -6.59
C LEU A 5 2.52 -0.70 -6.75
N ASP A 6 2.92 -0.26 -7.94
CA ASP A 6 3.00 1.17 -8.29
C ASP A 6 1.64 1.86 -8.20
N LEU A 7 0.58 1.18 -8.61
CA LEU A 7 -0.79 1.66 -8.47
C LEU A 7 -1.17 1.85 -6.98
N LEU A 8 -0.85 0.88 -6.12
CA LEU A 8 -1.11 0.99 -4.68
C LEU A 8 -0.31 2.15 -4.05
N ALA A 9 0.97 2.29 -4.41
CA ALA A 9 1.81 3.39 -3.96
C ALA A 9 1.26 4.77 -4.40
N TYR A 10 0.77 4.85 -5.64
CA TYR A 10 0.09 6.05 -6.14
C TYR A 10 -1.20 6.32 -5.36
N ALA A 11 -2.02 5.30 -5.14
CA ALA A 11 -3.30 5.43 -4.46
C ALA A 11 -3.13 5.95 -3.02
N GLU A 12 -2.17 5.38 -2.29
CA GLU A 12 -1.78 5.81 -0.94
C GLU A 12 -0.98 7.12 -0.91
N GLY A 13 -0.67 7.71 -2.07
CA GLY A 13 0.00 9.01 -2.18
C GLY A 13 1.48 8.98 -1.78
N THR A 14 2.15 7.84 -1.94
CA THR A 14 3.56 7.64 -1.55
C THR A 14 4.50 7.58 -2.74
N LYS A 15 4.03 7.13 -3.92
CA LYS A 15 4.87 6.96 -5.12
C LYS A 15 5.65 8.23 -5.46
N GLY A 16 6.95 8.09 -5.73
CA GLY A 16 7.86 9.19 -6.08
C GLY A 16 8.26 10.12 -4.92
N LEU A 17 7.82 9.87 -3.69
CA LEU A 17 8.20 10.68 -2.52
C LEU A 17 9.32 10.04 -1.73
N GLY A 18 10.38 10.79 -1.42
CA GLY A 18 11.52 10.26 -0.68
C GLY A 18 12.17 9.11 -1.45
N ASP A 19 12.26 7.93 -0.82
CA ASP A 19 12.75 6.70 -1.43
C ASP A 19 11.62 5.95 -2.16
N ASP A 20 11.05 6.58 -3.20
CA ASP A 20 9.87 6.11 -3.96
C ASP A 20 8.68 5.63 -3.09
N GLY A 21 8.50 6.29 -1.94
CA GLY A 21 7.45 6.02 -0.97
C GLY A 21 7.83 5.03 0.14
N TYR A 22 8.90 4.26 -0.01
CA TYR A 22 9.28 3.21 0.95
C TYR A 22 9.63 3.76 2.33
N ASN A 23 10.12 4.99 2.42
CA ASN A 23 10.39 5.66 3.69
C ASN A 23 9.29 6.63 4.14
N LYS A 24 8.12 6.64 3.49
CA LYS A 24 7.06 7.61 3.79
C LYS A 24 6.36 7.29 5.10
N LEU A 25 6.32 8.24 6.03
CA LEU A 25 5.39 8.20 7.16
C LEU A 25 4.05 8.81 6.73
N VAL A 26 2.95 8.34 7.32
CA VAL A 26 1.65 8.98 7.11
C VAL A 26 1.73 10.48 7.39
N ASN A 27 1.06 11.27 6.54
CA ASN A 27 1.09 12.72 6.68
C ASN A 27 0.50 13.15 8.04
N PRO A 28 1.07 14.22 8.66
CA PRO A 28 2.09 15.12 8.12
C PRO A 28 3.56 14.75 8.45
N ALA A 29 3.84 13.55 8.97
CA ALA A 29 5.12 13.24 9.64
C ALA A 29 6.36 13.08 8.73
N GLY A 30 6.26 13.31 7.42
CA GLY A 30 7.42 13.27 6.53
C GLY A 30 7.91 11.85 6.23
N PHE A 31 9.17 11.57 6.56
CA PHE A 31 9.90 10.34 6.21
C PHE A 31 10.69 9.78 7.39
N PHE A 32 10.86 8.46 7.44
CA PHE A 32 11.80 7.80 8.36
C PHE A 32 13.13 7.51 7.64
N THR A 33 14.18 7.17 8.39
CA THR A 33 15.54 6.98 7.85
C THR A 33 16.14 5.60 8.14
N ASP A 34 15.45 4.77 8.91
CA ASP A 34 15.92 3.46 9.33
C ASP A 34 14.90 2.37 8.96
N TYR A 35 15.36 1.43 8.14
CA TYR A 35 14.55 0.32 7.64
C TYR A 35 14.62 -0.94 8.50
N ARG A 36 15.41 -1.00 9.57
CA ARG A 36 15.56 -2.24 10.38
C ARG A 36 14.26 -2.82 10.91
N SER A 37 13.22 -2.00 11.08
CA SER A 37 11.88 -2.41 11.47
C SER A 37 10.87 -1.35 11.06
N HIS A 38 9.58 -1.70 11.08
CA HIS A 38 8.51 -0.72 10.93
C HIS A 38 8.69 0.41 11.96
N PRO A 39 8.63 1.70 11.57
CA PRO A 39 9.05 2.82 12.41
C PRO A 39 8.15 3.05 13.64
N ASN A 40 6.90 2.57 13.58
CA ASN A 40 5.93 2.63 14.68
C ASN A 40 5.73 4.05 15.26
N VAL A 41 5.81 5.05 14.40
CA VAL A 41 5.56 6.45 14.77
C VAL A 41 4.05 6.68 14.72
N LEU A 42 3.44 6.97 15.87
CA LEU A 42 2.03 7.35 15.93
C LEU A 42 1.88 8.83 15.55
N VAL A 43 1.13 9.07 14.49
CA VAL A 43 0.93 10.40 13.90
C VAL A 43 -0.54 10.77 13.98
N GLN A 44 -0.84 11.97 14.48
CA GLN A 44 -2.18 12.53 14.41
C GLN A 44 -2.45 13.04 12.99
N VAL A 45 -3.29 12.32 12.25
CA VAL A 45 -3.64 12.63 10.84
C VAL A 45 -4.67 13.77 10.79
N ASN A 46 -5.60 13.79 11.74
CA ASN A 46 -6.56 14.87 11.94
C ASN A 46 -7.05 14.89 13.40
N LYS A 47 -8.06 15.72 13.72
CA LYS A 47 -8.56 15.89 15.10
C LYS A 47 -9.05 14.59 15.76
N THR A 48 -9.51 13.61 14.98
CA THR A 48 -10.14 12.38 15.48
C THR A 48 -9.42 11.09 15.07
N LEU A 49 -8.39 11.19 14.23
CA LEU A 49 -7.68 10.04 13.68
C LEU A 49 -6.18 10.14 13.95
N SER A 50 -5.63 9.10 14.58
CA SER A 50 -4.20 8.84 14.65
C SER A 50 -3.87 7.53 13.94
N SER A 51 -2.74 7.49 13.24
CA SER A 51 -2.29 6.35 12.47
C SER A 51 -0.80 6.11 12.66
N THR A 52 -0.39 4.85 12.52
CA THR A 52 1.03 4.47 12.46
C THR A 52 1.45 4.06 11.06
N ALA A 53 0.64 4.41 10.04
CA ALA A 53 0.88 4.03 8.66
C ALA A 53 2.27 4.50 8.18
N ALA A 54 3.02 3.57 7.60
CA ALA A 54 4.33 3.84 7.06
C ALA A 54 4.64 2.99 5.83
N GLY A 55 5.61 3.45 5.07
CA GLY A 55 6.10 2.78 3.88
C GLY A 55 5.24 3.02 2.65
N ARG A 56 5.67 2.43 1.54
CA ARG A 56 5.11 2.64 0.21
C ARG A 56 3.63 2.25 0.14
N TYR A 57 3.23 1.29 0.96
CA TYR A 57 1.86 0.77 1.03
C TYR A 57 1.13 1.15 2.31
N GLN A 58 1.65 2.11 3.09
CA GLN A 58 1.05 2.66 4.31
C GLN A 58 0.63 1.57 5.33
N HIS A 59 1.48 0.56 5.52
CA HIS A 59 1.25 -0.52 6.48
C HIS A 59 1.14 0.00 7.90
N LEU A 60 0.25 -0.58 8.72
CA LEU A 60 0.10 -0.22 10.12
C LEU A 60 1.03 -1.07 11.01
N SER A 61 1.67 -0.41 11.97
CA SER A 61 2.59 -1.04 12.94
C SER A 61 2.00 -2.27 13.67
N LYS A 62 0.71 -2.23 14.00
CA LYS A 62 0.03 -3.31 14.74
C LYS A 62 0.08 -4.67 14.02
N HIS A 63 0.22 -4.66 12.70
CA HIS A 63 0.29 -5.87 11.87
C HIS A 63 1.73 -6.31 11.59
N TRP A 64 2.72 -5.46 11.86
CA TRP A 64 4.11 -5.73 11.54
C TRP A 64 4.64 -7.02 12.17
N PRO A 65 4.48 -7.27 13.50
CA PRO A 65 5.00 -8.52 14.09
C PRO A 65 4.45 -9.77 13.42
N HIS A 66 3.14 -9.78 13.11
CA HIS A 66 2.49 -10.91 12.45
C HIS A 66 3.09 -11.22 11.08
N TYR A 67 3.16 -10.21 10.19
CA TYR A 67 3.66 -10.44 8.83
C TYR A 67 5.18 -10.59 8.77
N ARG A 68 5.93 -9.92 9.66
CA ARG A 68 7.37 -10.15 9.81
C ARG A 68 7.65 -11.62 10.12
N ASP A 69 6.96 -12.17 11.12
CA ASP A 69 7.20 -13.53 11.59
C ASP A 69 6.65 -14.56 10.58
N GLN A 70 5.46 -14.33 10.02
CA GLN A 70 4.84 -15.21 9.03
C GLN A 70 5.66 -15.33 7.74
N LEU A 71 6.25 -14.22 7.28
CA LEU A 71 6.97 -14.17 6.00
C LEU A 71 8.49 -14.22 6.16
N GLY A 72 9.01 -14.24 7.40
CA GLY A 72 10.45 -14.20 7.68
C GLY A 72 11.12 -12.92 7.20
N LEU A 73 10.44 -11.77 7.32
CA LEU A 73 10.96 -10.50 6.82
C LEU A 73 12.15 -10.03 7.67
N PRO A 74 13.33 -9.78 7.07
CA PRO A 74 14.53 -9.41 7.82
C PRO A 74 14.50 -7.96 8.34
N ASP A 75 13.69 -7.12 7.70
CA ASP A 75 13.62 -5.67 7.92
C ASP A 75 12.29 -5.12 7.39
N PHE A 76 12.13 -3.80 7.41
CA PHE A 76 11.03 -3.07 6.78
C PHE A 76 11.49 -2.31 5.51
N GLY A 77 12.54 -2.79 4.85
CA GLY A 77 13.07 -2.23 3.60
C GLY A 77 12.13 -2.46 2.40
N PRO A 78 12.48 -1.93 1.20
CA PRO A 78 11.64 -2.01 0.02
C PRO A 78 11.16 -3.43 -0.33
N ALA A 79 12.08 -4.41 -0.37
CA ALA A 79 11.74 -5.80 -0.69
C ALA A 79 10.80 -6.44 0.34
N SER A 80 10.98 -6.12 1.62
CA SER A 80 10.12 -6.62 2.70
C SER A 80 8.72 -6.01 2.63
N GLN A 81 8.61 -4.72 2.33
CA GLN A 81 7.33 -4.05 2.10
C GLN A 81 6.59 -4.62 0.88
N ASP A 82 7.29 -4.85 -0.24
CA ASP A 82 6.70 -5.47 -1.44
C ASP A 82 6.20 -6.88 -1.16
N THR A 83 7.00 -7.68 -0.46
CA THR A 83 6.64 -9.04 -0.07
C THR A 83 5.40 -9.05 0.80
N TRP A 84 5.30 -8.12 1.75
CA TRP A 84 4.12 -7.94 2.58
C TRP A 84 2.89 -7.51 1.75
N ALA A 85 3.01 -6.50 0.89
CA ALA A 85 1.90 -6.07 0.03
C ALA A 85 1.40 -7.19 -0.90
N ILE A 86 2.30 -7.97 -1.50
CA ILE A 86 1.95 -9.14 -2.32
C ILE A 86 1.23 -10.20 -1.49
N GLN A 87 1.65 -10.43 -0.24
CA GLN A 87 0.96 -11.35 0.66
C GLN A 87 -0.47 -10.89 0.95
N LEU A 88 -0.69 -9.60 1.22
CA LEU A 88 -2.04 -9.06 1.40
C LEU A 88 -2.90 -9.24 0.14
N ILE A 89 -2.36 -8.96 -1.04
CA ILE A 89 -3.04 -9.19 -2.33
C ILE A 89 -3.44 -10.67 -2.48
N ARG A 90 -2.56 -11.59 -2.08
CA ARG A 90 -2.84 -13.04 -2.10
C ARG A 90 -3.96 -13.42 -1.13
N GLU A 91 -3.91 -12.92 0.11
CA GLU A 91 -4.94 -13.17 1.13
C GLU A 91 -6.31 -12.63 0.70
N ARG A 92 -6.33 -11.55 -0.09
CA ARG A 92 -7.54 -11.00 -0.71
C ARG A 92 -7.99 -11.76 -1.97
N LYS A 93 -7.32 -12.84 -2.37
CA LYS A 93 -7.59 -13.62 -3.59
C LYS A 93 -7.57 -12.74 -4.86
N ALA A 94 -6.74 -11.70 -4.87
CA ALA A 94 -6.58 -10.75 -5.97
C ALA A 94 -5.34 -11.04 -6.83
N LEU A 95 -4.43 -11.93 -6.37
CA LEU A 95 -3.18 -12.22 -7.09
C LEU A 95 -3.40 -12.68 -8.53
N ASP A 96 -4.31 -13.63 -8.77
CA ASP A 96 -4.65 -14.11 -10.11
C ASP A 96 -5.27 -13.00 -10.99
N ASP A 97 -6.07 -12.12 -10.40
CA ASP A 97 -6.66 -10.99 -11.12
C ASP A 97 -5.59 -9.99 -11.56
N VAL A 98 -4.64 -9.67 -10.68
CA VAL A 98 -3.49 -8.81 -11.02
C VAL A 98 -2.66 -9.41 -12.15
N LEU A 99 -2.36 -10.72 -12.06
CA LEU A 99 -1.54 -11.40 -13.07
C LEU A 99 -2.24 -11.50 -14.43
N LYS A 100 -3.56 -11.60 -14.44
CA LYS A 100 -4.38 -11.67 -15.67
C LYS A 100 -4.92 -10.31 -16.11
N GLY A 101 -4.47 -9.19 -15.56
CA GLY A 101 -4.90 -7.85 -15.98
C GLY A 101 -6.34 -7.47 -15.59
N ARG A 102 -7.01 -8.25 -14.73
CA ARG A 102 -8.36 -7.98 -14.21
C ARG A 102 -8.32 -6.98 -13.05
N ILE A 103 -7.82 -5.78 -13.34
CA ILE A 103 -7.52 -4.76 -12.32
C ILE A 103 -8.76 -4.23 -11.59
N PRO A 104 -9.94 -4.03 -12.22
CA PRO A 104 -11.14 -3.67 -11.48
C PRO A 104 -11.47 -4.66 -10.35
N GLN A 105 -11.34 -5.96 -10.61
CA GLN A 105 -11.60 -7.02 -9.65
C GLN A 105 -10.54 -7.04 -8.54
N ALA A 106 -9.26 -6.86 -8.91
CA ALA A 106 -8.17 -6.78 -7.94
C ALA A 106 -8.34 -5.58 -6.99
N VAL A 107 -8.65 -4.40 -7.52
CA VAL A 107 -8.92 -3.19 -6.73
C VAL A 107 -10.08 -3.41 -5.77
N ALA A 108 -11.22 -3.93 -6.26
CA ALA A 108 -12.38 -4.18 -5.41
C ALA A 108 -12.08 -5.18 -4.28
N LYS A 109 -11.32 -6.25 -4.56
CA LYS A 109 -10.94 -7.25 -3.54
C LYS A 109 -9.98 -6.71 -2.48
N CYS A 110 -9.18 -5.70 -2.84
CA CYS A 110 -8.17 -5.08 -1.99
C CYS A 110 -8.66 -3.83 -1.23
N ALA A 111 -9.87 -3.34 -1.50
CA ALA A 111 -10.38 -2.07 -0.94
C ALA A 111 -10.42 -2.02 0.59
N ASN A 112 -10.63 -3.16 1.26
CA ASN A 112 -10.63 -3.23 2.72
C ASN A 112 -9.23 -3.25 3.36
N ILE A 113 -8.16 -3.13 2.56
CA ILE A 113 -6.77 -3.08 3.04
C ILE A 113 -6.22 -1.66 2.90
N TRP A 114 -6.48 -1.02 1.76
CA TRP A 114 -5.98 0.32 1.43
C TRP A 114 -7.14 1.31 1.33
N ALA A 115 -7.14 2.27 2.25
CA ALA A 115 -8.25 3.20 2.45
C ALA A 115 -8.48 4.16 1.27
N SER A 116 -7.48 4.31 0.42
CA SER A 116 -7.54 5.14 -0.78
C SER A 116 -8.26 4.48 -1.96
N LEU A 117 -8.51 3.17 -1.91
CA LEU A 117 -9.17 2.45 -3.00
C LEU A 117 -10.70 2.66 -2.97
N PRO A 118 -11.38 2.61 -4.13
CA PRO A 118 -12.83 2.77 -4.20
C PRO A 118 -13.55 1.66 -3.44
N GLY A 119 -14.51 2.03 -2.60
CA GLY A 119 -15.30 1.13 -1.76
C GLY A 119 -14.62 0.70 -0.46
N ALA A 120 -13.55 1.38 -0.05
CA ALA A 120 -12.82 1.06 1.17
C ALA A 120 -13.60 1.41 2.45
N GLY A 121 -14.40 2.48 2.43
CA GLY A 121 -15.37 2.80 3.47
C GLY A 121 -14.77 3.38 4.77
N TYR A 122 -13.50 3.80 4.74
CA TYR A 122 -12.81 4.36 5.92
C TYR A 122 -13.19 5.82 6.22
N GLY A 123 -14.10 6.43 5.44
CA GLY A 123 -14.41 7.87 5.54
C GLY A 123 -13.25 8.78 5.12
N GLN A 124 -12.22 8.21 4.50
CA GLN A 124 -11.10 8.92 3.88
C GLN A 124 -11.38 9.15 2.39
N ARG A 125 -10.57 9.98 1.73
CA ARG A 125 -10.71 10.23 0.30
C ARG A 125 -10.31 8.99 -0.49
N GLU A 126 -11.25 8.48 -1.29
CA GLU A 126 -11.03 7.37 -2.22
C GLU A 126 -10.76 7.89 -3.64
N HIS A 127 -10.01 7.11 -4.43
CA HIS A 127 -9.80 7.36 -5.86
C HIS A 127 -10.97 6.85 -6.69
N LYS A 128 -11.17 7.45 -7.87
CA LYS A 128 -12.08 6.87 -8.87
C LYS A 128 -11.40 5.69 -9.54
N LEU A 129 -12.16 4.62 -9.80
CA LEU A 129 -11.63 3.44 -10.48
C LEU A 129 -11.02 3.78 -11.85
N ALA A 130 -11.65 4.68 -12.62
CA ALA A 130 -11.13 5.09 -13.93
C ALA A 130 -9.72 5.71 -13.85
N ASP A 131 -9.47 6.54 -12.84
CA ASP A 131 -8.16 7.18 -12.64
C ASP A 131 -7.10 6.12 -12.28
N LEU A 132 -7.48 5.13 -11.45
CA LEU A 132 -6.61 4.01 -11.10
C LEU A 132 -6.26 3.14 -12.32
N LEU A 133 -7.22 2.86 -13.21
CA LEU A 133 -6.98 2.09 -14.43
C LEU A 133 -6.04 2.84 -15.38
N ALA A 134 -6.22 4.16 -15.54
CA ALA A 134 -5.33 4.98 -16.34
C ALA A 134 -3.89 4.94 -15.80
N LYS A 135 -3.73 5.08 -14.47
CA LYS A 135 -2.41 4.98 -13.82
C LYS A 135 -1.78 3.61 -13.92
N PHE A 136 -2.56 2.54 -13.81
CA PHE A 136 -2.04 1.19 -14.00
C PHE A 136 -1.40 1.02 -15.40
N THR A 137 -2.07 1.51 -16.45
CA THR A 137 -1.54 1.47 -17.81
C THR A 137 -0.32 2.39 -17.97
N GLU A 138 -0.33 3.59 -17.38
CA GLU A 138 0.82 4.51 -17.35
C GLU A 138 2.06 3.86 -16.72
N PHE A 139 1.86 3.02 -15.68
CA PHE A 139 2.93 2.25 -15.03
C PHE A 139 3.32 0.97 -15.78
N GLY A 140 2.89 0.81 -17.04
CA GLY A 140 3.24 -0.32 -17.91
C GLY A 140 2.40 -1.58 -17.69
N GLY A 141 1.30 -1.49 -16.94
CA GLY A 141 0.34 -2.57 -16.78
C GLY A 141 -0.51 -2.79 -18.03
N VAL A 142 -0.92 -4.03 -18.27
CA VAL A 142 -1.82 -4.42 -19.37
C VAL A 142 -3.14 -4.91 -18.78
N LEU A 143 -4.25 -4.32 -19.22
CA LEU A 143 -5.60 -4.75 -18.85
C LEU A 143 -6.01 -5.96 -19.69
N ALA A 144 -6.83 -6.84 -19.11
CA ALA A 144 -7.46 -7.96 -19.82
C ALA A 144 -8.56 -7.51 -20.79
#